data_AF-A0A9D7YHU4-F1
#
_entry.id   AF-A0A9D7YHU4-F1
#
_cell.length_a   1.000
_cell.length_b   1.000
_cell.length_c   1.000
_cell.angle_alpha   90.00
_cell.angle_beta   90.00
_cell.angle_gamma   90.00
#
_symmetry.space_group_name_H-M   'P 1'
#
loop_
_entity.id
_entity.type
_entity.pdbx_description
1 polymer ?
#
loop_
_entity_poly.entity_id
_entity_poly.type
_entity_poly.pdbx_seq_one_letter_code
_entity_poly.pdbx_strand_id
1 'polypeptide(L)'
;MNRARIIVAGLFAAALSGCAAGPGGRNAVGVAPGPHTVRPVATYSIVARDGKTGEMGVAVQSHWFSVGPIVPWAEAGVGAVATQSLVEVSYGPKGLGLMRGGVRAGDALDELLGQDEGEALRQVAMVDARGGAAVHTGERCIAEAGHVIQKLADGTAYACQANLMRRKGVPEAMGAAFEATADRPLAERLAAALRAAEGAGGDIRGKQSAALIVVRAEASERPWADRLVDLRIEDHADPIAELERLLRLHRAYERMNAGDLAMERGDVDGAVREFGAARALAPGNSEMAFWAAVALIGAGRVGEAEPLLREAYRDTAGDWRETLRRLPQSGLLPDDAALIERLAGL
;
A
#
# COMPACT_ATOMS: atom_id res chain seq x y z
N MET A 1 30.39 -31.82 10.17
CA MET A 1 29.76 -32.40 8.97
C MET A 1 28.44 -31.70 8.73
N ASN A 2 28.34 -31.04 7.56
CA ASN A 2 27.24 -30.29 6.95
C ASN A 2 26.07 -29.78 7.81
N ARG A 3 26.13 -28.49 8.15
CA ARG A 3 24.96 -27.64 8.42
C ARG A 3 24.37 -27.21 7.07
N ALA A 4 23.16 -27.68 6.74
CA ALA A 4 22.37 -27.11 5.67
C ALA A 4 21.63 -25.87 6.20
N ARG A 5 22.11 -24.69 5.81
CA ARG A 5 21.34 -23.44 5.90
C ARG A 5 20.27 -23.50 4.81
N ILE A 6 19.01 -23.67 5.19
CA ILE A 6 17.88 -23.50 4.28
C ILE A 6 17.44 -22.04 4.44
N ILE A 7 17.78 -21.24 3.44
CA ILE A 7 17.25 -19.88 3.25
C ILE A 7 15.86 -20.07 2.64
N VAL A 8 14.81 -19.64 3.34
CA VAL A 8 13.45 -19.61 2.77
C VAL A 8 13.35 -18.36 1.89
N ALA A 9 13.91 -18.46 0.69
CA ALA A 9 13.62 -17.51 -0.39
C ALA A 9 12.41 -18.05 -1.16
N GLY A 10 11.25 -17.40 -0.99
CA GLY A 10 10.06 -17.64 -1.80
C GLY A 10 10.37 -17.40 -3.28
N LEU A 11 10.51 -18.49 -4.04
CA LEU A 11 10.77 -18.49 -5.47
C LEU A 11 9.48 -18.89 -6.20
N PHE A 12 8.76 -17.93 -6.77
CA PHE A 12 7.82 -18.19 -7.85
C PHE A 12 8.57 -18.00 -9.18
N ALA A 13 8.84 -19.11 -9.86
CA ALA A 13 9.37 -19.12 -11.22
C ALA A 13 8.37 -19.78 -12.17
N ALA A 14 8.33 -19.22 -13.38
CA ALA A 14 7.25 -19.26 -14.36
C ALA A 14 7.09 -20.58 -15.13
N ALA A 15 5.92 -20.74 -15.76
CA ALA A 15 5.76 -21.53 -16.98
C ALA A 15 5.12 -20.65 -18.07
N LEU A 16 5.98 -20.17 -18.99
CA LEU A 16 5.60 -19.69 -20.31
C LEU A 16 5.52 -20.91 -21.25
N SER A 17 4.37 -21.12 -21.89
CA SER A 17 4.28 -21.89 -23.13
C SER A 17 3.28 -21.20 -24.05
N GLY A 18 3.79 -20.69 -25.16
CA GLY A 18 3.01 -20.06 -26.22
C GLY A 18 2.30 -21.07 -27.11
N CYS A 19 1.32 -20.57 -27.86
CA CYS A 19 0.89 -21.12 -29.14
C CYS A 19 0.30 -20.01 -30.01
N ALA A 20 0.44 -20.23 -31.31
CA ALA A 20 0.55 -19.24 -32.38
C ALA A 20 -0.77 -18.62 -32.86
N ALA A 21 -0.60 -17.51 -33.58
CA ALA A 21 -1.59 -16.77 -34.34
C ALA A 21 -2.19 -17.55 -35.53
N GLY A 22 -3.43 -17.20 -35.88
CA GLY A 22 -4.08 -17.55 -37.15
C GLY A 22 -5.07 -16.44 -37.57
N PRO A 23 -5.20 -16.11 -38.87
CA PRO A 23 -5.78 -14.85 -39.34
C PRO A 23 -7.26 -14.97 -39.75
N GLY A 24 -8.01 -13.86 -39.67
CA GLY A 24 -9.35 -13.74 -40.26
C GLY A 24 -9.97 -12.38 -39.98
N GLY A 25 -10.09 -11.55 -41.01
CA GLY A 25 -10.45 -10.14 -40.91
C GLY A 25 -11.95 -9.81 -40.98
N ARG A 26 -12.17 -8.49 -41.03
CA ARG A 26 -13.37 -7.72 -41.43
C ARG A 26 -14.44 -7.50 -40.37
N ASN A 27 -14.41 -6.33 -39.72
CA ASN A 27 -15.24 -5.17 -40.09
C ASN A 27 -15.13 -4.09 -39.00
N ALA A 28 -14.33 -3.07 -39.26
CA ALA A 28 -14.36 -1.84 -38.49
C ALA A 28 -15.61 -1.05 -38.89
N VAL A 29 -16.64 -1.10 -38.05
CA VAL A 29 -17.73 -0.12 -38.09
C VAL A 29 -17.28 1.03 -37.19
N GLY A 30 -16.90 2.14 -37.81
CA GLY A 30 -16.58 3.38 -37.11
C GLY A 30 -17.83 3.93 -36.44
N VAL A 31 -17.90 3.79 -35.12
CA VAL A 31 -18.83 4.57 -34.28
C VAL A 31 -18.07 5.83 -33.88
N ALA A 32 -18.50 6.99 -34.38
CA ALA A 32 -18.01 8.26 -33.90
C ALA A 32 -18.29 8.39 -32.39
N PRO A 33 -17.31 8.72 -31.54
CA PRO A 33 -17.57 8.89 -30.12
C PRO A 33 -18.43 10.13 -29.91
N GLY A 34 -19.65 9.94 -29.40
CA GLY A 34 -20.49 11.03 -28.88
C GLY A 34 -19.85 11.69 -27.66
N PRO A 35 -20.42 12.79 -27.13
CA PRO A 35 -19.86 13.49 -25.98
C PRO A 35 -19.84 12.53 -24.78
N HIS A 36 -18.64 12.04 -24.44
CA HIS A 36 -18.44 11.19 -23.28
C HIS A 36 -18.80 12.00 -22.04
N THR A 37 -19.82 11.58 -21.32
CA THR A 37 -20.16 12.13 -20.00
C THR A 37 -19.10 11.62 -19.01
N VAL A 38 -17.97 12.33 -18.92
CA VAL A 38 -16.88 11.98 -18.01
C VAL A 38 -17.30 12.35 -16.59
N ARG A 39 -17.37 11.35 -15.71
CA ARG A 39 -17.66 11.54 -14.28
C ARG A 39 -16.36 11.82 -13.52
N PRO A 40 -16.38 12.67 -12.49
CA PRO A 40 -15.21 12.86 -11.64
C PRO A 40 -14.83 11.59 -10.89
N VAL A 41 -13.55 11.23 -10.96
CA VAL A 41 -12.91 10.13 -10.24
C VAL A 41 -11.94 10.73 -9.22
N ALA A 42 -12.11 10.36 -7.95
CA ALA A 42 -11.35 10.80 -6.78
C ALA A 42 -11.51 12.24 -6.28
N THR A 43 -11.47 12.33 -4.95
CA THR A 43 -12.02 13.48 -4.26
C THR A 43 -10.99 14.20 -3.40
N TYR A 44 -10.15 13.46 -2.67
CA TYR A 44 -8.98 14.04 -2.01
C TYR A 44 -7.81 13.08 -1.97
N SER A 45 -6.60 13.62 -2.16
CA SER A 45 -5.36 12.86 -2.14
C SER A 45 -4.19 13.68 -1.63
N ILE A 46 -3.13 12.99 -1.25
CA ILE A 46 -1.85 13.54 -0.85
C ILE A 46 -0.73 12.79 -1.57
N VAL A 47 0.25 13.53 -2.09
CA VAL A 47 1.56 13.02 -2.49
C VAL A 47 2.61 13.57 -1.53
N ALA A 48 3.59 12.77 -1.14
CA ALA A 48 4.66 13.24 -0.25
C ALA A 48 5.98 12.51 -0.47
N ARG A 49 7.08 13.22 -0.21
CA ARG A 49 8.42 12.69 0.03
C ARG A 49 8.82 13.03 1.45
N ASP A 50 9.17 12.04 2.25
CA ASP A 50 9.71 12.26 3.59
C ASP A 50 11.15 12.76 3.54
N GLY A 51 11.44 13.87 4.23
CA GLY A 51 12.75 14.51 4.23
C GLY A 51 13.83 13.66 4.91
N LYS A 52 13.43 12.89 5.91
CA LYS A 52 14.33 12.10 6.77
C LYS A 52 14.74 10.77 6.13
N THR A 53 13.77 10.03 5.62
CA THR A 53 13.99 8.70 5.02
C THR A 53 14.18 8.73 3.50
N GLY A 54 13.67 9.78 2.84
CA GLY A 54 13.59 9.85 1.38
C GLY A 54 12.46 9.02 0.78
N GLU A 55 11.69 8.27 1.58
CA GLU A 55 10.51 7.52 1.12
C GLU A 55 9.52 8.45 0.43
N MET A 56 8.81 7.92 -0.55
CA MET A 56 7.80 8.66 -1.31
C MET A 56 6.49 7.89 -1.29
N GLY A 57 5.37 8.59 -1.34
CA GLY A 57 4.09 7.93 -1.32
C GLY A 57 2.93 8.79 -1.76
N VAL A 58 1.82 8.09 -2.02
CA VAL A 58 0.54 8.66 -2.44
C VAL A 58 -0.58 7.99 -1.66
N ALA A 59 -1.55 8.78 -1.21
CA ALA A 59 -2.79 8.24 -0.66
C ALA A 59 -4.00 8.98 -1.22
N VAL A 60 -5.10 8.27 -1.43
CA VAL A 60 -6.33 8.80 -2.02
C VAL A 60 -7.56 8.15 -1.39
N GLN A 61 -8.66 8.91 -1.34
CA GLN A 61 -10.00 8.42 -1.06
C GLN A 61 -10.98 8.95 -2.12
N SER A 62 -11.99 8.14 -2.47
CA SER A 62 -13.06 8.54 -3.38
C SER A 62 -14.42 7.92 -3.06
N HIS A 63 -15.51 8.62 -3.41
CA HIS A 63 -16.82 8.00 -3.68
C HIS A 63 -16.86 7.47 -5.14
N TRP A 64 -15.96 6.55 -5.43
CA TRP A 64 -15.85 5.87 -6.72
C TRP A 64 -15.41 4.44 -6.46
N PHE A 65 -15.91 3.47 -7.22
CA PHE A 65 -15.44 2.09 -7.11
C PHE A 65 -13.99 1.98 -7.56
N SER A 66 -13.14 1.37 -6.75
CA SER A 66 -11.78 1.00 -7.13
C SER A 66 -10.90 2.16 -7.63
N VAL A 67 -10.59 3.12 -6.75
CA VAL A 67 -9.74 4.27 -7.09
C VAL A 67 -8.25 3.92 -7.26
N GLY A 68 -7.80 2.81 -6.67
CA GLY A 68 -6.39 2.44 -6.57
C GLY A 68 -5.63 2.26 -7.90
N PRO A 69 -6.22 1.70 -8.96
CA PRO A 69 -5.56 1.59 -10.27
C PRO A 69 -5.48 2.90 -11.06
N ILE A 70 -6.20 3.95 -10.64
CA ILE A 70 -6.45 5.15 -11.45
C ILE A 70 -5.59 6.33 -10.98
N VAL A 71 -5.58 6.57 -9.68
CA VAL A 71 -5.08 7.83 -9.11
C VAL A 71 -3.66 7.75 -8.57
N PRO A 72 -3.32 6.81 -7.67
CA PRO A 72 -2.00 6.81 -7.04
C PRO A 72 -0.96 6.09 -7.90
N TRP A 73 0.12 6.80 -8.19
CA TRP A 73 1.30 6.27 -8.88
C TRP A 73 2.54 6.61 -8.07
N ALA A 74 3.42 5.65 -7.86
CA ALA A 74 4.69 5.89 -7.17
C ALA A 74 5.76 4.92 -7.67
N GLU A 75 7.00 5.41 -7.72
CA GLU A 75 8.15 4.64 -8.16
C GLU A 75 9.39 5.05 -7.35
N ALA A 76 10.07 4.04 -6.79
CA ALA A 76 11.25 4.24 -5.98
C ALA A 76 12.38 4.92 -6.78
N GLY A 77 13.08 5.86 -6.16
CA GLY A 77 14.11 6.65 -6.84
C GLY A 77 13.58 7.70 -7.83
N VAL A 78 12.28 7.75 -8.11
CA VAL A 78 11.70 8.64 -9.13
C VAL A 78 10.77 9.68 -8.52
N GLY A 79 9.64 9.26 -7.96
CA GLY A 79 8.60 10.19 -7.54
C GLY A 79 7.26 9.54 -7.24
N ALA A 80 6.28 10.40 -6.96
CA ALA A 80 4.89 10.02 -6.70
C ALA A 80 3.94 11.00 -7.39
N VAL A 81 2.83 10.50 -7.94
CA VAL A 81 1.84 11.27 -8.71
C VAL A 81 0.42 10.88 -8.27
N ALA A 82 -0.45 11.88 -8.10
CA ALA A 82 -1.88 11.71 -7.91
C ALA A 82 -2.64 12.53 -8.96
N THR A 83 -3.39 11.89 -9.85
CA THR A 83 -4.25 12.52 -10.85
C THR A 83 -5.73 12.28 -10.50
N GLN A 84 -6.55 13.32 -10.39
CA GLN A 84 -7.93 13.27 -9.90
C GLN A 84 -8.85 14.31 -10.56
N SER A 85 -10.09 14.41 -10.07
CA SER A 85 -11.20 15.16 -10.69
C SER A 85 -11.64 14.48 -11.99
N LEU A 86 -11.66 15.14 -13.15
CA LEU A 86 -11.83 14.41 -14.42
C LEU A 86 -10.48 13.84 -14.82
N VAL A 87 -10.16 12.67 -14.28
CA VAL A 87 -8.84 12.03 -14.41
C VAL A 87 -8.41 11.88 -15.87
N GLU A 88 -7.16 12.26 -16.13
CA GLU A 88 -6.38 11.78 -17.27
C GLU A 88 -5.30 10.83 -16.72
N VAL A 89 -5.51 9.52 -16.91
CA VAL A 89 -4.71 8.46 -16.28
C VAL A 89 -3.24 8.57 -16.70
N SER A 90 -2.97 9.05 -17.91
CA SER A 90 -1.60 9.10 -18.44
C SER A 90 -0.66 10.04 -17.66
N TYR A 91 -1.17 10.99 -16.86
CA TYR A 91 -0.33 11.83 -15.99
C TYR A 91 0.53 10.99 -15.02
N GLY A 92 -0.01 9.87 -14.52
CA GLY A 92 0.72 8.96 -13.63
C GLY A 92 2.00 8.42 -14.27
N PRO A 93 1.89 7.52 -15.26
CA PRO A 93 3.06 6.91 -15.90
C PRO A 93 3.92 7.90 -16.69
N LYS A 94 3.33 8.93 -17.34
CA LYS A 94 4.13 9.94 -18.07
C LYS A 94 4.89 10.87 -17.13
N GLY A 95 4.27 11.32 -16.04
CA GLY A 95 4.92 12.16 -15.03
C GLY A 95 6.10 11.43 -14.38
N LEU A 96 5.91 10.16 -13.99
CA LEU A 96 7.01 9.31 -13.53
C LEU A 96 8.07 9.11 -14.63
N GLY A 97 7.66 8.96 -15.89
CA GLY A 97 8.56 8.87 -17.05
C GLY A 97 9.49 10.08 -17.20
N LEU A 98 8.93 11.28 -17.15
CA LEU A 98 9.67 12.54 -17.21
C LEU A 98 10.62 12.68 -16.01
N MET A 99 10.13 12.40 -14.80
CA MET A 99 10.95 12.48 -13.59
C MET A 99 12.11 11.48 -13.60
N ARG A 100 11.89 10.26 -14.11
CA ARG A 100 12.96 9.26 -14.32
C ARG A 100 14.01 9.75 -15.32
N GLY A 101 13.58 10.50 -16.34
CA GLY A 101 14.46 11.19 -17.29
C GLY A 101 15.21 12.39 -16.72
N GLY A 102 14.98 12.75 -15.45
CA GLY A 102 15.66 13.86 -14.77
C GLY A 102 14.88 15.17 -14.76
N VAL A 103 13.67 15.24 -15.31
CA VAL A 103 12.81 16.44 -15.27
C VAL A 103 12.25 16.66 -13.85
N ARG A 104 12.21 17.90 -13.34
CA ARG A 104 11.66 18.17 -11.99
C ARG A 104 10.14 17.95 -11.98
N ALA A 105 9.56 17.68 -10.81
CA ALA A 105 8.11 17.49 -10.69
C ALA A 105 7.28 18.66 -11.25
N GLY A 106 7.73 19.90 -11.05
CA GLY A 106 7.11 21.11 -11.60
C GLY A 106 7.13 21.12 -13.13
N ASP A 107 8.32 21.07 -13.71
CA ASP A 107 8.50 21.09 -15.17
C ASP A 107 7.76 19.92 -15.85
N ALA A 108 7.75 18.73 -15.21
CA ALA A 108 7.03 17.57 -15.71
C ALA A 108 5.51 17.77 -15.70
N LEU A 109 4.98 18.42 -14.65
CA LEU A 109 3.56 18.76 -14.58
C LEU A 109 3.20 19.81 -15.64
N ASP A 110 3.98 20.87 -15.77
CA ASP A 110 3.77 21.94 -16.75
C ASP A 110 3.80 21.41 -18.19
N GLU A 111 4.74 20.51 -18.51
CA GLU A 111 4.83 19.88 -19.83
C GLU A 111 3.56 19.07 -20.16
N LEU A 112 3.03 18.32 -19.19
CA LEU A 112 1.83 17.51 -19.39
C LEU A 112 0.56 18.37 -19.51
N LEU A 113 0.45 19.42 -18.70
CA LEU A 113 -0.67 20.38 -18.76
C LEU A 113 -0.69 21.11 -20.10
N GLY A 114 0.47 21.52 -20.62
CA GLY A 114 0.58 22.20 -21.92
C GLY A 114 0.13 21.34 -23.12
N GLN A 115 -0.03 20.03 -22.92
CA GLN A 115 -0.49 19.07 -23.93
C GLN A 115 -1.95 18.63 -23.73
N ASP A 116 -2.62 19.06 -22.66
CA ASP A 116 -3.97 18.63 -22.28
C ASP A 116 -4.98 19.77 -22.45
N GLU A 117 -5.75 19.74 -23.55
CA GLU A 117 -6.85 20.69 -23.78
C GLU A 117 -7.93 20.66 -22.67
N GLY A 118 -7.96 19.58 -21.87
CA GLY A 118 -8.83 19.42 -20.72
C GLY A 118 -8.21 19.81 -19.38
N GLU A 119 -7.03 20.45 -19.35
CA GLU A 119 -6.29 20.79 -18.12
C GLU A 119 -7.16 21.47 -17.06
N ALA A 120 -8.08 22.35 -17.49
CA ALA A 120 -8.96 23.10 -16.60
C ALA A 120 -9.92 22.20 -15.80
N LEU A 121 -10.09 20.94 -16.18
CA LEU A 121 -10.91 19.93 -15.47
C LEU A 121 -10.06 18.96 -14.65
N ARG A 122 -8.73 19.08 -14.69
CA ARG A 122 -7.79 18.19 -14.01
C ARG A 122 -7.39 18.74 -12.65
N GLN A 123 -7.07 17.82 -11.75
CA GLN A 123 -6.37 18.13 -10.53
C GLN A 123 -5.25 17.10 -10.35
N VAL A 124 -4.00 17.57 -10.33
CA VAL A 124 -2.83 16.69 -10.36
C VAL A 124 -1.78 17.19 -9.39
N ALA A 125 -1.20 16.29 -8.59
CA ALA A 125 -0.09 16.59 -7.70
C ALA A 125 1.07 15.62 -7.94
N MET A 126 2.30 16.12 -7.86
CA MET A 126 3.53 15.36 -8.06
C MET A 126 4.58 15.69 -6.98
N VAL A 127 5.37 14.70 -6.59
CA VAL A 127 6.64 14.88 -5.87
C VAL A 127 7.75 14.14 -6.59
N ASP A 128 8.94 14.72 -6.62
CA ASP A 128 10.14 14.07 -7.16
C ASP A 128 11.10 13.62 -6.04
N ALA A 129 11.94 12.62 -6.33
CA ALA A 129 12.94 12.09 -5.40
C ALA A 129 13.95 13.15 -4.91
N ARG A 130 14.04 14.30 -5.59
CA ARG A 130 14.91 15.44 -5.27
C ARG A 130 14.23 16.48 -4.39
N GLY A 131 13.08 16.15 -3.79
CA GLY A 131 12.35 17.01 -2.85
C GLY A 131 11.69 18.24 -3.51
N GLY A 132 11.31 18.11 -4.78
CA GLY A 132 10.39 19.02 -5.45
C GLY A 132 8.95 18.52 -5.31
N ALA A 133 8.01 19.44 -5.23
CA ALA A 133 6.58 19.17 -5.28
C ALA A 133 5.94 20.12 -6.31
N ALA A 134 4.85 19.70 -6.92
CA ALA A 134 4.04 20.51 -7.83
C ALA A 134 2.58 20.08 -7.74
N VAL A 135 1.66 21.01 -7.97
CA VAL A 135 0.23 20.74 -7.96
C VAL A 135 -0.52 21.67 -8.89
N HIS A 136 -1.53 21.14 -9.55
CA HIS A 136 -2.47 21.85 -10.41
C HIS A 136 -3.89 21.63 -9.93
N THR A 137 -4.71 22.67 -9.98
CA THR A 137 -6.16 22.56 -9.79
C THR A 137 -6.82 23.42 -10.84
N GLY A 138 -7.37 22.76 -11.86
CA GLY A 138 -8.00 23.44 -12.97
C GLY A 138 -9.21 24.27 -12.52
N GLU A 139 -9.42 25.40 -13.19
CA GLU A 139 -10.48 26.37 -12.87
C GLU A 139 -11.91 25.81 -12.97
N ARG A 140 -12.09 24.67 -13.65
CA ARG A 140 -13.37 23.97 -13.82
C ARG A 140 -13.47 22.68 -13.00
N CYS A 141 -12.54 22.40 -12.09
CA CYS A 141 -12.76 21.40 -11.06
C CYS A 141 -14.02 21.75 -10.25
N ILE A 142 -14.81 20.73 -9.87
CA ILE A 142 -16.08 20.97 -9.19
C ILE A 142 -15.82 21.70 -7.86
N ALA A 143 -16.67 22.70 -7.59
CA ALA A 143 -16.57 23.65 -6.49
C ALA A 143 -16.18 23.04 -5.14
N GLU A 144 -15.59 23.88 -4.30
CA GLU A 144 -14.83 23.47 -3.12
C GLU A 144 -13.61 22.61 -3.50
N ALA A 145 -12.99 22.96 -4.64
CA ALA A 145 -11.70 22.46 -5.07
C ALA A 145 -10.57 23.39 -4.66
N GLY A 146 -9.44 22.79 -4.29
CA GLY A 146 -8.23 23.49 -3.90
C GLY A 146 -7.10 22.54 -3.58
N HIS A 147 -5.96 23.11 -3.21
CA HIS A 147 -4.78 22.35 -2.81
C HIS A 147 -3.94 23.15 -1.81
N VAL A 148 -3.05 22.45 -1.13
CA VAL A 148 -1.89 23.02 -0.45
C VAL A 148 -0.65 22.30 -0.92
N ILE A 149 0.45 23.03 -1.02
CA ILE A 149 1.78 22.51 -1.36
C ILE A 149 2.77 23.11 -0.38
N GLN A 150 3.62 22.27 0.21
CA GLN A 150 4.59 22.71 1.20
C GLN A 150 5.91 21.96 1.07
N LYS A 151 6.97 22.66 1.48
CA LYS A 151 8.29 22.10 1.73
C LYS A 151 8.73 22.47 3.13
N LEU A 152 8.94 21.47 3.96
CA LEU A 152 9.29 21.62 5.37
C LEU A 152 10.80 21.77 5.55
N ALA A 153 11.19 22.24 6.73
CA ALA A 153 12.60 22.49 7.08
C ALA A 153 13.46 21.22 7.08
N ASP A 154 12.87 20.04 7.34
CA ASP A 154 13.57 18.75 7.30
C ASP A 154 13.73 18.18 5.88
N GLY A 155 13.33 18.93 4.85
CA GLY A 155 13.38 18.52 3.46
C GLY A 155 12.18 17.68 3.01
N THR A 156 11.20 17.44 3.87
CA THR A 156 9.91 16.85 3.48
C THR A 156 9.22 17.77 2.48
N ALA A 157 8.65 17.21 1.42
CA ALA A 157 7.84 17.94 0.46
C ALA A 157 6.54 17.19 0.23
N TYR A 158 5.41 17.90 0.19
CA TYR A 158 4.11 17.27 -0.03
C TYR A 158 3.14 18.23 -0.73
N ALA A 159 2.11 17.66 -1.33
CA ALA A 159 0.95 18.38 -1.81
C ALA A 159 -0.33 17.61 -1.47
N CYS A 160 -1.31 18.31 -0.88
CA CYS A 160 -2.66 17.80 -0.66
C CYS A 160 -3.61 18.50 -1.62
N GLN A 161 -4.54 17.76 -2.21
CA GLN A 161 -5.49 18.29 -3.18
C GLN A 161 -6.87 17.69 -2.95
N ALA A 162 -7.91 18.50 -3.12
CA ALA A 162 -9.29 18.07 -3.02
C ALA A 162 -10.18 18.82 -4.02
N ASN A 163 -11.28 18.18 -4.44
CA ASN A 163 -12.35 18.77 -5.25
C ASN A 163 -13.70 18.27 -4.76
N LEU A 164 -14.84 18.84 -5.15
CA LEU A 164 -16.17 18.29 -4.80
C LEU A 164 -16.38 18.09 -3.27
N MET A 165 -15.78 18.97 -2.46
CA MET A 165 -15.84 18.89 -1.00
C MET A 165 -17.12 19.50 -0.44
N ARG A 166 -17.51 19.07 0.77
CA ARG A 166 -18.64 19.68 1.49
C ARG A 166 -18.38 21.12 1.92
N ARG A 167 -17.11 21.48 2.12
CA ARG A 167 -16.65 22.80 2.55
C ARG A 167 -15.18 23.01 2.17
N LYS A 168 -14.78 24.27 2.07
CA LYS A 168 -13.38 24.72 1.98
C LYS A 168 -12.57 24.25 3.19
N GLY A 169 -11.25 24.26 3.05
CA GLY A 169 -10.33 23.95 4.15
C GLY A 169 -9.87 22.50 4.23
N VAL A 170 -10.36 21.62 3.34
CA VAL A 170 -10.00 20.19 3.37
C VAL A 170 -8.51 19.96 3.11
N PRO A 171 -7.89 20.50 2.04
CA PRO A 171 -6.45 20.36 1.82
C PRO A 171 -5.59 20.87 2.99
N GLU A 172 -6.00 21.98 3.62
CA GLU A 172 -5.33 22.57 4.78
C GLU A 172 -5.39 21.63 5.98
N ALA A 173 -6.54 21.02 6.26
CA ALA A 173 -6.69 20.02 7.31
C ALA A 173 -5.83 18.77 7.06
N MET A 174 -5.74 18.33 5.81
CA MET A 174 -4.86 17.22 5.40
C MET A 174 -3.39 17.54 5.70
N GLY A 175 -2.92 18.71 5.26
CA GLY A 175 -1.56 19.18 5.50
C GLY A 175 -1.23 19.28 6.98
N ALA A 176 -2.11 19.89 7.78
CA ALA A 176 -1.92 20.03 9.22
C ALA A 176 -1.81 18.67 9.92
N ALA A 177 -2.62 17.67 9.55
CA ALA A 177 -2.55 16.33 10.12
C ALA A 177 -1.28 15.58 9.69
N PHE A 178 -0.84 15.75 8.44
CA PHE A 178 0.39 15.17 7.92
C PHE A 178 1.63 15.70 8.66
N GLU A 179 1.65 17.01 8.94
CA GLU A 179 2.72 17.65 9.72
C GLU A 179 2.67 17.28 11.20
N ALA A 180 1.47 17.23 11.80
CA ALA A 180 1.30 16.88 13.21
C ALA A 180 1.68 15.42 13.55
N THR A 181 1.88 14.57 12.55
CA THR A 181 2.26 13.16 12.69
C THR A 181 3.70 12.89 12.22
N ALA A 182 4.57 13.90 12.20
CA ALA A 182 5.96 13.82 11.74
C ALA A 182 6.89 12.86 12.51
N ASP A 183 6.42 12.30 13.63
CA ASP A 183 7.06 11.25 14.42
C ASP A 183 6.73 9.82 13.93
N ARG A 184 5.80 9.67 12.98
CA ARG A 184 5.33 8.39 12.45
C ARG A 184 5.94 8.07 11.07
N PRO A 185 5.95 6.78 10.65
CA PRO A 185 6.37 6.43 9.29
C PRO A 185 5.43 7.04 8.23
N LEU A 186 5.91 7.14 6.99
CA LEU A 186 5.23 7.90 5.94
C LEU A 186 3.81 7.39 5.64
N ALA A 187 3.61 6.07 5.63
CA ALA A 187 2.31 5.45 5.40
C ALA A 187 1.23 5.92 6.38
N GLU A 188 1.56 5.97 7.67
CA GLU A 188 0.69 6.40 8.76
C GLU A 188 0.37 7.90 8.68
N ARG A 189 1.35 8.72 8.26
CA ARG A 189 1.16 10.17 8.03
C ARG A 189 0.19 10.43 6.88
N LEU A 190 0.35 9.70 5.78
CA LEU A 190 -0.55 9.78 4.62
C LEU A 190 -1.98 9.33 4.99
N ALA A 191 -2.13 8.25 5.75
CA ALA A 191 -3.43 7.81 6.25
C ALA A 191 -4.09 8.85 7.19
N ALA A 192 -3.29 9.49 8.07
CA ALA A 192 -3.78 10.55 8.94
C ALA A 192 -4.29 11.77 8.14
N ALA A 193 -3.63 12.12 7.04
CA ALA A 193 -4.10 13.17 6.13
C ALA A 193 -5.48 12.82 5.54
N LEU A 194 -5.69 11.59 5.05
CA LEU A 194 -7.00 11.15 4.55
C LEU A 194 -8.07 11.21 5.65
N ARG A 195 -7.75 10.77 6.86
CA ARG A 195 -8.67 10.84 8.01
C ARG A 195 -9.08 12.28 8.32
N ALA A 196 -8.14 13.21 8.26
CA ALA A 196 -8.38 14.62 8.50
C ALA A 196 -9.27 15.24 7.42
N ALA A 197 -9.10 14.85 6.15
CA ALA A 197 -9.98 15.29 5.08
C ALA A 197 -11.45 14.90 5.32
N GLU A 198 -11.67 13.63 5.70
CA GLU A 198 -13.01 13.13 6.01
C GLU A 198 -13.64 13.89 7.19
N GLY A 199 -12.88 14.08 8.28
CA GLY A 199 -13.33 14.89 9.42
C GLY A 199 -13.57 16.37 9.07
N ALA A 200 -12.81 16.91 8.13
CA ALA A 200 -12.96 18.25 7.58
C ALA A 200 -14.08 18.36 6.53
N GLY A 201 -14.91 17.34 6.34
CA GLY A 201 -16.17 17.41 5.60
C GLY A 201 -16.26 16.48 4.40
N GLY A 202 -15.11 16.01 3.91
CA GLY A 202 -14.99 15.01 2.85
C GLY A 202 -15.76 15.32 1.56
N ASP A 203 -15.89 14.28 0.74
CA ASP A 203 -16.69 14.29 -0.48
C ASP A 203 -18.19 14.44 -0.15
N ILE A 204 -18.89 15.33 -0.85
CA ILE A 204 -20.34 15.50 -0.65
C ILE A 204 -21.16 14.24 -0.94
N ARG A 205 -20.63 13.34 -1.78
CA ARG A 205 -21.24 12.06 -2.14
C ARG A 205 -21.04 10.98 -1.07
N GLY A 206 -20.13 11.19 -0.12
CA GLY A 206 -19.74 10.22 0.91
C GLY A 206 -18.45 9.49 0.54
N LYS A 207 -18.31 8.23 0.96
CA LYS A 207 -17.05 7.48 0.81
C LYS A 207 -17.29 6.07 0.28
N GLN A 208 -16.33 5.53 -0.47
CA GLN A 208 -16.45 4.20 -1.06
C GLN A 208 -15.11 3.45 -1.17
N SER A 209 -14.06 4.07 -1.72
CA SER A 209 -12.76 3.44 -1.91
C SER A 209 -11.61 4.29 -1.37
N ALA A 210 -10.47 3.64 -1.13
CA ALA A 210 -9.22 4.29 -0.74
C ALA A 210 -8.00 3.48 -1.20
N ALA A 211 -6.86 4.14 -1.37
CA ALA A 211 -5.61 3.47 -1.68
C ALA A 211 -4.41 4.22 -1.08
N LEU A 212 -3.33 3.48 -0.81
CA LEU A 212 -2.09 3.98 -0.25
C LEU A 212 -0.91 3.23 -0.87
N ILE A 213 0.04 3.98 -1.44
CA ILE A 213 1.30 3.44 -1.95
C ILE A 213 2.45 4.18 -1.27
N VAL A 214 3.42 3.45 -0.73
CA VAL A 214 4.71 3.98 -0.26
C VAL A 214 5.83 3.18 -0.91
N VAL A 215 6.83 3.89 -1.43
CA VAL A 215 8.00 3.34 -2.11
C VAL A 215 9.29 3.79 -1.43
N ARG A 216 10.34 3.01 -1.64
CA ARG A 216 11.70 3.32 -1.16
C ARG A 216 12.21 4.63 -1.74
N ALA A 217 13.15 5.25 -1.03
CA ALA A 217 13.87 6.43 -1.50
C ALA A 217 14.63 6.17 -2.80
N GLU A 218 15.25 4.99 -2.92
CA GLU A 218 16.04 4.56 -4.07
C GLU A 218 15.49 3.23 -4.60
N ALA A 219 15.55 3.05 -5.92
CA ALA A 219 15.23 1.78 -6.55
C ALA A 219 16.23 0.70 -6.09
N SER A 220 15.75 -0.53 -5.92
CA SER A 220 16.62 -1.68 -5.67
C SER A 220 16.80 -2.53 -6.93
N GLU A 221 17.69 -3.51 -6.85
CA GLU A 221 17.81 -4.57 -7.86
C GLU A 221 16.58 -5.51 -7.89
N ARG A 222 15.64 -5.33 -6.97
CA ARG A 222 14.42 -6.13 -6.82
C ARG A 222 13.19 -5.22 -6.89
N PRO A 223 12.72 -4.82 -8.08
CA PRO A 223 11.62 -3.87 -8.23
C PRO A 223 10.33 -4.28 -7.50
N TRP A 224 10.09 -5.58 -7.33
CA TRP A 224 8.95 -6.11 -6.57
C TRP A 224 9.03 -5.83 -5.05
N ALA A 225 10.21 -5.46 -4.53
CA ALA A 225 10.44 -5.10 -3.13
C ALA A 225 10.54 -3.57 -2.92
N ASP A 226 10.42 -2.77 -3.98
CA ASP A 226 10.55 -1.32 -3.90
C ASP A 226 9.26 -0.63 -3.41
N ARG A 227 8.12 -1.33 -3.49
CA ARG A 227 6.88 -0.94 -2.81
C ARG A 227 6.92 -1.43 -1.37
N LEU A 228 7.09 -0.50 -0.44
CA LEU A 228 7.07 -0.76 0.99
C LEU A 228 5.63 -1.01 1.47
N VAL A 229 4.69 -0.23 0.95
CA VAL A 229 3.25 -0.37 1.22
C VAL A 229 2.48 -0.23 -0.09
N ASP A 230 1.53 -1.11 -0.36
CA ASP A 230 0.56 -1.00 -1.45
C ASP A 230 -0.75 -1.63 -0.97
N LEU A 231 -1.68 -0.77 -0.53
CA LEU A 231 -2.96 -1.18 0.06
C LEU A 231 -4.10 -0.53 -0.71
N ARG A 232 -5.15 -1.32 -0.98
CA ARG A 232 -6.30 -0.90 -1.77
C ARG A 232 -7.59 -1.40 -1.13
N ILE A 233 -8.52 -0.47 -0.96
CA ILE A 233 -9.90 -0.74 -0.56
C ILE A 233 -10.76 -0.40 -1.75
N GLU A 234 -11.22 -1.41 -2.46
CA GLU A 234 -11.94 -1.21 -3.73
C GLU A 234 -13.39 -0.76 -3.51
N ASP A 235 -14.02 -1.24 -2.44
CA ASP A 235 -15.38 -0.89 -2.01
C ASP A 235 -15.55 -1.16 -0.51
N HIS A 236 -15.88 -0.13 0.26
CA HIS A 236 -16.21 -0.23 1.68
C HIS A 236 -17.01 1.00 2.14
N ALA A 237 -17.92 0.82 3.09
CA ALA A 237 -18.70 1.93 3.66
C ALA A 237 -17.84 2.90 4.48
N ASP A 238 -16.67 2.45 4.97
CA ASP A 238 -15.66 3.28 5.65
C ASP A 238 -14.24 2.91 5.17
N PRO A 239 -13.84 3.33 3.96
CA PRO A 239 -12.63 2.83 3.32
C PRO A 239 -11.35 3.29 4.03
N ILE A 240 -11.36 4.44 4.72
CA ILE A 240 -10.18 4.92 5.45
C ILE A 240 -9.96 4.09 6.72
N ALA A 241 -11.02 3.74 7.45
CA ALA A 241 -10.91 2.85 8.61
C ALA A 241 -10.40 1.47 8.22
N GLU A 242 -10.86 0.96 7.08
CA GLU A 242 -10.39 -0.31 6.56
C GLU A 242 -8.93 -0.23 6.07
N LEU A 243 -8.54 0.87 5.42
CA LEU A 243 -7.15 1.13 5.05
C LEU A 243 -6.22 1.15 6.27
N GLU A 244 -6.60 1.84 7.35
CA GLU A 244 -5.83 1.87 8.61
C GLU A 244 -5.76 0.48 9.29
N ARG A 245 -6.84 -0.30 9.22
CA ARG A 245 -6.85 -1.69 9.70
C ARG A 245 -5.87 -2.54 8.93
N LEU A 246 -5.87 -2.46 7.59
CA LEU A 246 -4.92 -3.19 6.75
C LEU A 246 -3.49 -2.72 6.94
N LEU A 247 -3.25 -1.42 7.15
CA LEU A 247 -1.92 -0.90 7.45
C LEU A 247 -1.38 -1.47 8.77
N ARG A 248 -2.21 -1.53 9.82
CA ARG A 248 -1.84 -2.18 11.08
C ARG A 248 -1.53 -3.67 10.89
N LEU A 249 -2.34 -4.38 10.10
CA LEU A 249 -2.12 -5.79 9.79
C LEU A 249 -0.83 -6.00 8.98
N HIS A 250 -0.53 -5.11 8.04
CA HIS A 250 0.72 -5.10 7.30
C HIS A 250 1.92 -4.94 8.24
N ARG A 251 1.88 -3.99 9.20
CA ARG A 251 2.91 -3.86 10.25
C ARG A 251 3.05 -5.12 11.10
N ALA A 252 1.96 -5.79 11.40
CA ALA A 252 2.00 -7.06 12.13
C ALA A 252 2.72 -8.15 11.32
N TYR A 253 2.50 -8.23 10.01
CA TYR A 253 3.25 -9.16 9.14
C TYR A 253 4.74 -8.79 8.99
N GLU A 254 5.10 -7.50 8.95
CA GLU A 254 6.51 -7.10 9.00
C GLU A 254 7.19 -7.63 10.27
N ARG A 255 6.49 -7.60 11.41
CA ARG A 255 6.96 -8.17 12.67
C ARG A 255 7.05 -9.70 12.63
N MET A 256 6.08 -10.39 12.03
CA MET A 256 6.18 -11.85 11.82
C MET A 256 7.43 -12.20 11.02
N ASN A 257 7.64 -11.55 9.88
CA ASN A 257 8.82 -11.78 9.03
C ASN A 257 10.13 -11.48 9.77
N ALA A 258 10.17 -10.43 10.59
CA ALA A 258 11.33 -10.13 11.43
C ALA A 258 11.61 -11.24 12.45
N GLY A 259 10.55 -11.84 13.01
CA GLY A 259 10.64 -13.00 13.89
C GLY A 259 11.18 -14.24 13.18
N ASP A 260 10.68 -14.56 11.99
CA ASP A 260 11.18 -15.68 11.19
C ASP A 260 12.66 -15.51 10.83
N LEU A 261 13.06 -14.29 10.41
CA LEU A 261 14.46 -13.96 10.17
C LEU A 261 15.34 -14.09 11.43
N ALA A 262 14.79 -13.82 12.62
CA ALA A 262 15.50 -14.05 13.87
C ALA A 262 15.68 -15.56 14.16
N MET A 263 14.66 -16.37 13.87
CA MET A 263 14.75 -17.84 13.96
C MET A 263 15.83 -18.40 13.04
N GLU A 264 15.90 -17.94 11.78
CA GLU A 264 16.94 -18.36 10.83
C GLU A 264 18.36 -18.04 11.33
N ARG A 265 18.51 -16.96 12.10
CA ARG A 265 19.78 -16.57 12.73
C ARG A 265 20.05 -17.29 14.06
N GLY A 266 19.12 -18.11 14.55
CA GLY A 266 19.20 -18.78 15.84
C GLY A 266 18.89 -17.88 17.05
N ASP A 267 18.38 -16.67 16.83
CA ASP A 267 17.95 -15.75 17.89
C ASP A 267 16.49 -16.01 18.25
N VAL A 268 16.27 -17.09 19.01
CA VAL A 268 14.91 -17.53 19.38
C VAL A 268 14.21 -16.52 20.29
N ASP A 269 14.94 -15.86 21.20
CA ASP A 269 14.35 -14.83 22.06
C ASP A 269 13.99 -13.56 21.30
N GLY A 270 14.80 -13.18 20.30
CA GLY A 270 14.44 -12.15 19.33
C GLY A 270 13.18 -12.48 18.57
N ALA A 271 13.07 -13.71 18.08
CA ALA A 271 11.86 -14.17 17.39
C ALA A 271 10.62 -14.08 18.26
N VAL A 272 10.68 -14.53 19.51
CA VAL A 272 9.56 -14.43 20.47
C VAL A 272 9.12 -12.98 20.68
N ARG A 273 10.07 -12.04 20.80
CA ARG A 273 9.73 -10.61 20.94
C ARG A 273 9.00 -10.08 19.72
N GLU A 274 9.47 -10.40 18.51
CA GLU A 274 8.86 -9.94 17.28
C GLU A 274 7.48 -10.58 17.03
N PHE A 275 7.32 -11.89 17.25
CA PHE A 275 6.00 -12.56 17.17
C PHE A 275 5.02 -12.00 18.21
N GLY A 276 5.49 -11.70 19.42
CA GLY A 276 4.68 -11.03 20.44
C GLY A 276 4.22 -9.64 20.00
N ALA A 277 5.11 -8.85 19.41
CA ALA A 277 4.78 -7.53 18.86
C ALA A 277 3.80 -7.61 17.68
N ALA A 278 3.96 -8.58 16.78
CA ALA A 278 3.03 -8.85 15.69
C ALA A 278 1.61 -9.12 16.21
N ARG A 279 1.49 -10.04 17.18
CA ARG A 279 0.21 -10.42 17.77
C ARG A 279 -0.44 -9.29 18.58
N ALA A 280 0.34 -8.39 19.17
CA ALA A 280 -0.19 -7.19 19.82
C ALA A 280 -0.82 -6.21 18.80
N LEU A 281 -0.30 -6.15 17.57
CA LEU A 281 -0.84 -5.33 16.49
C LEU A 281 -2.08 -5.94 15.83
N ALA A 282 -2.19 -7.27 15.79
CA ALA A 282 -3.30 -8.00 15.20
C ALA A 282 -3.87 -9.07 16.17
N PRO A 283 -4.49 -8.65 17.28
CA PRO A 283 -5.00 -9.57 18.29
C PRO A 283 -6.10 -10.47 17.69
N GLY A 284 -6.04 -11.77 18.00
CA GLY A 284 -7.00 -12.77 17.51
C GLY A 284 -6.74 -13.25 16.08
N ASN A 285 -5.65 -12.83 15.43
CA ASN A 285 -5.23 -13.41 14.16
C ASN A 285 -4.70 -14.84 14.38
N SER A 286 -5.47 -15.83 13.95
CA SER A 286 -5.18 -17.26 14.15
C SER A 286 -3.93 -17.71 13.42
N GLU A 287 -3.66 -17.18 12.23
CA GLU A 287 -2.49 -17.49 11.43
C GLU A 287 -1.18 -17.03 12.09
N MET A 288 -1.15 -15.83 12.66
CA MET A 288 0.03 -15.33 13.38
C MET A 288 0.32 -16.14 14.65
N ALA A 289 -0.74 -16.51 15.39
CA ALA A 289 -0.59 -17.39 16.55
C ALA A 289 -0.08 -18.78 16.12
N PHE A 290 -0.62 -19.34 15.06
CA PHE A 290 -0.24 -20.65 14.54
C PHE A 290 1.24 -20.70 14.11
N TRP A 291 1.67 -19.78 13.25
CA TRP A 291 3.04 -19.80 12.72
C TRP A 291 4.09 -19.47 13.78
N ALA A 292 3.79 -18.58 14.73
CA ALA A 292 4.66 -18.37 15.89
C ALA A 292 4.80 -19.65 16.74
N ALA A 293 3.73 -20.44 16.90
CA ALA A 293 3.79 -21.72 17.58
C ALA A 293 4.66 -22.74 16.84
N VAL A 294 4.50 -22.84 15.52
CA VAL A 294 5.31 -23.72 14.65
C VAL A 294 6.80 -23.39 14.79
N ALA A 295 7.16 -22.11 14.71
CA ALA A 295 8.52 -21.65 14.91
C ALA A 295 9.08 -22.12 16.28
N LEU A 296 8.31 -21.95 17.36
CA LEU A 296 8.71 -22.36 18.70
C LEU A 296 8.87 -23.88 18.86
N ILE A 297 8.00 -24.68 18.24
CA ILE A 297 8.14 -26.15 18.23
C ILE A 297 9.43 -26.54 17.53
N GLY A 298 9.73 -25.93 16.37
CA GLY A 298 10.98 -26.16 15.63
C GLY A 298 12.24 -25.81 16.44
N ALA A 299 12.15 -24.83 17.34
CA ALA A 299 13.22 -24.48 18.29
C ALA A 299 13.20 -25.30 19.60
N GLY A 300 12.33 -26.29 19.73
CA GLY A 300 12.21 -27.13 20.93
C GLY A 300 11.48 -26.49 22.11
N ARG A 301 10.91 -25.29 21.95
CA ARG A 301 10.16 -24.54 22.98
C ARG A 301 8.68 -24.91 23.00
N VAL A 302 8.39 -26.21 23.01
CA VAL A 302 7.03 -26.74 22.83
C VAL A 302 6.04 -26.22 23.87
N GLY A 303 6.44 -26.08 25.13
CA GLY A 303 5.57 -25.56 26.19
C GLY A 303 5.10 -24.12 25.96
N GLU A 304 5.87 -23.32 25.23
CA GLU A 304 5.52 -21.94 24.88
C GLU A 304 4.68 -21.85 23.61
N ALA A 305 4.78 -22.85 22.73
CA ALA A 305 3.96 -22.96 21.52
C ALA A 305 2.50 -23.36 21.85
N GLU A 306 2.31 -24.19 22.87
CA GLU A 306 1.03 -24.72 23.31
C GLU A 306 -0.10 -23.68 23.51
N PRO A 307 0.09 -22.56 24.25
CA PRO A 307 -0.94 -21.54 24.38
C PRO A 307 -1.26 -20.84 23.05
N LEU A 308 -0.28 -20.71 22.15
CA LEU A 308 -0.47 -20.10 20.84
C LEU A 308 -1.29 -21.01 19.90
N LEU A 309 -1.04 -22.32 19.93
CA LEU A 309 -1.88 -23.29 19.21
C LEU A 309 -3.34 -23.23 19.69
N ARG A 310 -3.57 -23.21 21.01
CA ARG A 310 -4.93 -23.09 21.56
C ARG A 310 -5.62 -21.81 21.13
N GLU A 311 -4.88 -20.71 21.01
CA GLU A 311 -5.41 -19.45 20.48
C GLU A 311 -5.80 -19.58 19.00
N ALA A 312 -4.90 -20.10 18.16
CA ALA A 312 -5.17 -20.33 16.74
C ALA A 312 -6.39 -21.23 16.53
N TYR A 313 -6.51 -22.29 17.34
CA TYR A 313 -7.58 -23.28 17.25
C TYR A 313 -8.98 -22.79 17.66
N ARG A 314 -9.09 -21.59 18.22
CA ARG A 314 -10.40 -20.96 18.46
C ARG A 314 -11.06 -20.50 17.16
N ASP A 315 -10.26 -20.25 16.13
CA ASP A 315 -10.76 -19.94 14.80
C ASP A 315 -11.18 -21.23 14.08
N THR A 316 -12.46 -21.36 13.81
CA THR A 316 -13.07 -22.52 13.15
C THR A 316 -13.31 -22.31 11.66
N ALA A 317 -12.90 -21.15 11.10
CA ALA A 317 -13.01 -20.90 9.66
C ALA A 317 -12.02 -21.74 8.84
N GLY A 318 -10.91 -22.15 9.44
CA GLY A 318 -9.91 -23.06 8.88
C GLY A 318 -9.66 -24.29 9.75
N ASP A 319 -8.79 -25.19 9.28
CA ASP A 319 -8.38 -26.39 10.02
C ASP A 319 -6.88 -26.35 10.36
N TRP A 320 -6.55 -25.56 11.39
CA TRP A 320 -5.18 -25.43 11.88
C TRP A 320 -4.60 -26.74 12.44
N ARG A 321 -5.45 -27.67 12.90
CA ARG A 321 -5.01 -28.96 13.43
C ARG A 321 -4.52 -29.85 12.28
N GLU A 322 -5.29 -29.93 11.21
CA GLU A 322 -4.89 -30.62 10.00
C GLU A 322 -3.67 -29.95 9.33
N THR A 323 -3.60 -28.61 9.34
CA THR A 323 -2.39 -27.91 8.88
C THR A 323 -1.16 -28.36 9.67
N LEU A 324 -1.24 -28.43 11.00
CA LEU A 324 -0.12 -28.90 11.84
C LEU A 324 0.34 -30.31 11.46
N ARG A 325 -0.61 -31.23 11.21
CA ARG A 325 -0.31 -32.62 10.80
C ARG A 325 0.46 -32.73 9.49
N ARG A 326 0.33 -31.74 8.59
CA ARG A 326 0.98 -31.75 7.27
C ARG A 326 2.39 -31.16 7.27
N LEU A 327 2.76 -30.41 8.31
CA LEU A 327 4.05 -29.71 8.36
C LEU A 327 5.28 -30.64 8.40
N PRO A 328 5.27 -31.81 9.07
CA PRO A 328 6.41 -32.73 9.07
C PRO A 328 6.83 -33.18 7.67
N GLN A 329 5.86 -33.49 6.80
CA GLN A 329 6.14 -33.90 5.41
C GLN A 329 6.87 -32.81 4.61
N SER A 330 6.64 -31.54 4.96
CA SER A 330 7.31 -30.38 4.35
C SER A 330 8.64 -30.01 5.02
N GLY A 331 9.06 -30.75 6.05
CA GLY A 331 10.26 -30.47 6.82
C GLY A 331 10.16 -29.21 7.70
N LEU A 332 8.95 -28.69 7.92
CA LEU A 332 8.71 -27.49 8.74
C LEU A 332 8.59 -27.82 10.24
N LEU A 333 8.33 -29.09 10.57
CA LEU A 333 8.34 -29.63 11.93
C LEU A 333 9.07 -30.98 11.97
N PRO A 334 9.52 -31.43 13.15
CA PRO A 334 10.09 -32.77 13.30
C PRO A 334 9.12 -33.88 12.88
N ASP A 335 9.65 -34.96 12.32
CA ASP A 335 8.91 -36.19 12.03
C ASP A 335 8.67 -36.98 13.33
N ASP A 336 7.83 -36.43 14.20
CA ASP A 336 7.41 -36.99 15.49
C ASP A 336 5.89 -37.04 15.56
N ALA A 337 5.31 -38.13 15.06
CA ALA A 337 3.86 -38.31 15.00
C ALA A 337 3.19 -38.22 16.38
N ALA A 338 3.85 -38.67 17.45
CA ALA A 338 3.28 -38.63 18.80
C ALA A 338 3.19 -37.19 19.32
N LEU A 339 4.24 -36.39 19.11
CA LEU A 339 4.23 -34.97 19.44
C LEU A 339 3.15 -34.23 18.64
N ILE A 340 3.08 -34.47 17.33
CA ILE A 340 2.15 -33.78 16.42
C ILE A 340 0.69 -34.09 16.80
N GLU A 341 0.33 -35.35 17.03
CA GLU A 341 -1.04 -35.68 17.43
C GLU A 341 -1.40 -35.12 18.81
N ARG A 342 -0.44 -35.09 19.76
CA ARG A 342 -0.65 -34.46 21.06
C ARG A 342 -0.96 -32.96 20.92
N LEU A 343 -0.20 -32.27 20.07
CA LEU A 343 -0.38 -30.83 19.84
C LEU A 343 -1.64 -30.53 19.03
N ALA A 344 -2.02 -31.39 18.09
CA ALA A 344 -3.29 -31.27 17.35
C ALA A 344 -4.51 -31.52 18.25
N GLY A 345 -4.36 -32.32 19.31
CA GLY A 345 -5.41 -32.63 20.29
C GLY A 345 -5.66 -31.57 21.37
N LEU A 346 -4.99 -30.42 21.32
CA LEU A 346 -5.13 -29.32 22.28
C LEU A 346 -6.47 -28.58 22.20
#